data_AF-A0A841HN30-F1
#
_entry.id   AF-A0A841HN30-F1
#
_cell.length_a   1.000
_cell.length_b   1.000
_cell.length_c   1.000
_cell.angle_alpha   90.00
_cell.angle_beta   90.00
_cell.angle_gamma   90.00
#
_symmetry.space_group_name_H-M   'P 1'
#
loop_
_entity.id
_entity.type
_entity.pdbx_description
1 polymer ?
#
loop_
_entity_poly.entity_id
_entity_poly.type
_entity_poly.pdbx_seq_one_letter_code
_entity_poly.pdbx_strand_id
1 'polypeptide(L)'
;MLRRFSVLLTCVFLISACGSSDSPETQVRRAIDAMEKAAEARDVSDLMEFVADDFRDQYGQDRDQLRQYLMGYFIANQSIHLLTRIDELELPGPDEALVRMTIGMVGREADAANAWNLAADVQDFEITLRREDDDWKVMYAKRGSR
;
A
#
# COMPACT_ATOMS: atom_id res chain seq x y z
N MET A 1 -38.19 43.70 21.24
CA MET A 1 -38.20 42.56 20.30
C MET A 1 -36.92 41.76 20.52
N LEU A 2 -37.04 40.63 21.22
CA LEU A 2 -35.95 39.67 21.40
C LEU A 2 -35.60 39.08 20.04
N ARG A 3 -34.32 39.13 19.66
CA ARG A 3 -33.81 38.19 18.67
C ARG A 3 -32.45 37.67 19.14
N ARG A 4 -32.55 36.50 19.75
CA ARG A 4 -31.47 35.59 20.14
C ARG A 4 -30.54 35.41 18.93
N PHE A 5 -29.32 35.95 19.00
CA PHE A 5 -28.29 35.54 18.06
C PHE A 5 -27.62 34.30 18.65
N SER A 6 -28.04 33.17 18.10
CA SER A 6 -27.58 31.83 18.42
C SER A 6 -26.06 31.76 18.36
N VAL A 7 -25.48 31.35 19.48
CA VAL A 7 -24.11 30.85 19.60
C VAL A 7 -23.98 29.65 18.66
N LEU A 8 -23.29 29.79 17.54
CA LEU A 8 -22.85 28.67 16.72
C LEU A 8 -21.41 28.33 17.16
N LEU A 9 -21.33 27.56 18.25
CA LEU A 9 -20.10 26.96 18.72
C LEU A 9 -19.77 25.79 17.78
N THR A 10 -19.12 26.08 16.66
CA THR A 10 -18.53 25.04 15.81
C THR A 10 -17.34 24.46 16.56
N CYS A 11 -17.59 23.43 17.36
CA CYS A 11 -16.57 22.55 17.91
C CYS A 11 -15.82 21.88 16.75
N VAL A 12 -14.69 22.46 16.41
CA VAL A 12 -13.64 21.80 15.63
C VAL A 12 -13.21 20.59 16.46
N PHE A 13 -13.69 19.41 16.08
CA PHE A 13 -13.13 18.14 16.52
C PHE A 13 -11.76 18.00 15.86
N LEU A 14 -10.76 18.65 16.46
CA LEU A 14 -9.37 18.24 16.35
C LEU A 14 -9.29 16.88 17.04
N ILE A 15 -9.51 15.82 16.28
CA ILE A 15 -9.04 14.49 16.66
C ILE A 15 -7.51 14.57 16.51
N SER A 16 -6.86 15.18 17.50
CA SER A 16 -5.47 14.89 17.82
C SER A 16 -5.44 13.43 18.21
N ALA A 17 -5.27 12.55 17.22
CA ALA A 17 -4.88 11.18 17.47
C ALA A 17 -3.50 11.25 18.15
N CYS A 18 -3.52 11.00 19.45
CA CYS A 18 -2.37 10.75 20.32
C CYS A 18 -1.34 9.89 19.56
N GLY A 19 -0.06 10.26 19.52
CA GLY A 19 0.76 10.40 20.72
C GLY A 19 1.39 9.06 21.18
N SER A 20 1.33 8.02 20.36
CA SER A 20 2.21 6.84 20.43
C SER A 20 2.86 6.67 19.07
N SER A 21 4.20 6.50 19.02
CA SER A 21 4.85 6.00 17.81
C SER A 21 4.14 4.71 17.40
N ASP A 22 3.57 4.66 16.20
CA ASP A 22 2.84 3.49 15.72
C ASP A 22 3.68 2.23 15.88
N SER A 23 3.04 1.09 16.16
CA SER A 23 3.76 -0.18 16.18
C SER A 23 4.39 -0.45 14.79
N PRO A 24 5.54 -1.15 14.70
CA PRO A 24 6.13 -1.50 13.40
C PRO A 24 5.13 -2.19 12.46
N GLU A 25 4.28 -3.08 12.99
CA GLU A 25 3.21 -3.70 12.22
C GLU A 25 2.24 -2.67 11.62
N THR A 26 1.79 -1.70 12.43
CA THR A 26 0.90 -0.63 11.97
C THR A 26 1.56 0.23 10.89
N GLN A 27 2.86 0.50 11.02
CA GLN A 27 3.63 1.26 10.02
C GLN A 27 3.73 0.49 8.70
N VAL A 28 4.04 -0.81 8.73
CA VAL A 28 4.11 -1.68 7.54
C VAL A 28 2.76 -1.74 6.84
N ARG A 29 1.67 -1.95 7.57
CA ARG A 29 0.31 -1.96 7.00
C ARG A 29 -0.03 -0.66 6.30
N ARG A 30 0.31 0.49 6.92
CA ARG A 30 0.10 1.80 6.31
C ARG A 30 0.94 2.01 5.06
N ALA A 31 2.19 1.54 5.04
CA ALA A 31 3.03 1.61 3.86
C ALA A 31 2.42 0.80 2.71
N ILE A 32 1.88 -0.39 2.98
CA ILE A 32 1.16 -1.20 2.00
C ILE A 32 -0.09 -0.48 1.48
N ASP A 33 -0.91 0.10 2.36
CA ASP A 33 -2.08 0.89 1.94
C ASP A 33 -1.69 2.10 1.07
N ALA A 34 -0.53 2.71 1.34
CA ALA A 34 -0.03 3.84 0.55
C ALA A 34 0.50 3.38 -0.82
N MET A 35 1.21 2.25 -0.88
CA MET A 35 1.62 1.63 -2.13
C MET A 35 0.42 1.26 -3.01
N GLU A 36 -0.64 0.70 -2.42
CA GLU A 36 -1.89 0.41 -3.14
C GLU A 36 -2.46 1.66 -3.79
N LYS A 37 -2.60 2.76 -3.02
CA LYS A 37 -3.12 4.04 -3.54
C LYS A 37 -2.25 4.62 -4.64
N ALA A 38 -0.93 4.57 -4.49
CA ALA A 38 0.00 5.04 -5.53
C ALA A 38 -0.11 4.21 -6.81
N ALA A 39 -0.27 2.88 -6.68
CA ALA A 39 -0.48 1.99 -7.82
C ALA A 39 -1.82 2.22 -8.52
N GLU A 40 -2.92 2.40 -7.78
CA GLU A 40 -4.23 2.73 -8.34
C GLU A 40 -4.25 4.12 -9.01
N ALA A 41 -3.55 5.09 -8.44
CA ALA A 41 -3.34 6.41 -9.05
C ALA A 41 -2.44 6.35 -10.30
N ARG A 42 -1.76 5.21 -10.52
CA ARG A 42 -0.76 5.01 -11.57
C ARG A 42 0.42 5.98 -11.45
N ASP A 43 0.73 6.39 -10.23
CA ASP A 43 1.87 7.27 -9.94
C ASP A 43 3.13 6.44 -9.70
N VAL A 44 3.91 6.26 -10.77
CA VAL A 44 5.18 5.54 -10.69
C VAL A 44 6.18 6.26 -9.78
N SER A 45 6.13 7.60 -9.70
CA SER A 45 7.11 8.34 -8.90
C SER A 45 6.87 8.05 -7.42
N ASP A 46 5.63 8.24 -6.97
CA ASP A 46 5.21 8.00 -5.59
C ASP A 46 5.36 6.53 -5.20
N LEU A 47 4.97 5.60 -6.09
CA LEU A 47 5.12 4.17 -5.81
C LEU A 47 6.59 3.76 -5.62
N MET A 48 7.50 4.35 -6.39
CA MET A 48 8.93 4.03 -6.31
C MET A 48 9.63 4.64 -5.08
N GLU A 49 8.96 5.49 -4.28
CA GLU A 49 9.46 5.94 -2.98
C GLU A 49 9.47 4.81 -1.94
N PHE A 50 8.58 3.83 -2.10
CA PHE A 50 8.48 2.63 -1.28
C PHE A 50 9.41 1.49 -1.72
N VAL A 51 10.26 1.71 -2.73
CA VAL A 51 11.17 0.68 -3.24
C VAL A 51 12.59 1.06 -2.88
N ALA A 52 13.28 0.19 -2.13
CA ALA A 52 14.64 0.41 -1.68
C ALA A 52 15.61 0.48 -2.88
N ASP A 53 16.67 1.27 -2.76
CA ASP A 53 17.66 1.44 -3.83
C ASP A 53 18.38 0.13 -4.19
N ASP A 54 18.51 -0.79 -3.23
CA ASP A 54 19.09 -2.12 -3.39
C ASP A 54 18.06 -3.21 -3.78
N PHE A 55 16.83 -2.82 -4.14
CA PHE A 55 15.74 -3.75 -4.47
C PHE A 55 16.14 -4.81 -5.50
N ARG A 56 15.69 -6.05 -5.25
CA ARG A 56 15.73 -7.17 -6.20
C ARG A 56 14.44 -7.96 -6.20
N ASP A 57 14.00 -8.42 -7.36
CA ASP A 57 12.93 -9.42 -7.43
C ASP A 57 13.48 -10.87 -7.54
N GLN A 58 12.57 -11.85 -7.58
CA GLN A 58 12.92 -13.27 -7.77
C GLN A 58 13.67 -13.60 -9.06
N TYR A 59 13.60 -12.74 -10.07
CA TYR A 59 14.29 -12.88 -11.35
C TYR A 59 15.60 -12.09 -11.39
N GLY A 60 15.96 -11.41 -10.29
CA GLY A 60 17.14 -10.57 -10.19
C GLY A 60 16.95 -9.17 -10.79
N GLN A 61 15.72 -8.79 -11.15
CA GLN A 61 15.41 -7.45 -11.65
C GLN A 61 15.62 -6.42 -10.56
N ASP A 62 16.22 -5.29 -10.94
CA ASP A 62 16.53 -4.19 -10.03
C ASP A 62 15.42 -3.12 -10.01
N ARG A 63 15.61 -2.11 -9.17
CA ARG A 63 14.70 -0.98 -8.99
C ARG A 63 14.35 -0.26 -10.30
N ASP A 64 15.31 -0.11 -11.20
CA ASP A 64 15.09 0.58 -12.48
C ASP A 64 14.29 -0.27 -13.46
N GLN A 65 14.53 -1.58 -13.47
CA GLN A 65 13.73 -2.53 -14.25
C GLN A 65 12.28 -2.62 -13.73
N LEU A 66 12.08 -2.60 -12.41
CA LEU A 66 10.75 -2.51 -11.81
C LEU A 66 10.05 -1.20 -12.25
N ARG A 67 10.73 -0.06 -12.18
CA ARG A 67 10.20 1.23 -12.65
C ARG A 67 9.74 1.15 -14.11
N GLN A 68 10.57 0.61 -14.99
CA GLN A 68 10.26 0.46 -16.41
C GLN A 68 9.06 -0.46 -16.65
N TYR A 69 9.00 -1.58 -15.90
CA TYR A 69 7.86 -2.48 -15.93
C TYR A 69 6.57 -1.76 -15.51
N LEU A 70 6.58 -1.03 -14.38
CA LEU A 70 5.43 -0.30 -13.87
C LEU A 70 4.95 0.78 -14.86
N MET A 71 5.88 1.52 -15.49
CA MET A 71 5.55 2.47 -16.55
C MET A 71 4.82 1.80 -17.71
N GLY A 72 5.35 0.68 -18.22
CA GLY A 72 4.72 -0.07 -19.31
C GLY A 72 3.36 -0.63 -18.91
N TYR A 73 3.27 -1.15 -17.68
CA TYR A 73 2.04 -1.70 -17.12
C TYR A 73 0.95 -0.63 -17.00
N PHE A 74 1.27 0.57 -16.49
CA PHE A 74 0.31 1.66 -16.32
C PHE A 74 -0.11 2.32 -17.65
N ILE A 75 0.74 2.27 -18.67
CA ILE A 75 0.36 2.68 -20.03
C ILE A 75 -0.68 1.71 -20.62
N ALA A 76 -0.47 0.40 -20.42
CA ALA A 76 -1.36 -0.63 -20.94
C ALA A 76 -2.70 -0.72 -20.17
N ASN A 77 -2.72 -0.33 -18.89
CA ASN A 77 -3.88 -0.47 -18.01
C ASN A 77 -4.41 0.91 -17.59
N GLN A 78 -5.46 1.38 -18.27
CA GLN A 78 -6.02 2.73 -18.04
C GLN A 78 -6.83 2.85 -16.73
N SER A 79 -7.21 1.73 -16.13
CA SER A 79 -7.89 1.67 -14.85
C SER A 79 -7.27 0.55 -14.02
N ILE A 80 -6.89 0.86 -12.79
CA ILE A 80 -6.31 -0.10 -11.84
C ILE A 80 -7.08 0.08 -10.55
N HIS A 81 -7.76 -0.99 -10.15
CA HIS A 81 -8.35 -1.09 -8.83
C HIS A 81 -7.85 -2.39 -8.22
N LEU A 82 -7.17 -2.27 -7.10
CA LEU A 82 -6.54 -3.38 -6.41
C LEU A 82 -7.43 -3.82 -5.26
N LEU A 83 -7.34 -5.11 -4.97
CA LEU A 83 -7.80 -5.67 -3.71
C LEU A 83 -6.57 -6.26 -3.07
N THR A 84 -6.10 -5.65 -1.98
CA THR A 84 -4.96 -6.17 -1.23
C THR A 84 -5.46 -6.89 0.03
N ARG A 85 -4.80 -8.00 0.35
CA ARG A 85 -5.01 -8.72 1.61
C ARG A 85 -3.67 -9.19 2.13
N ILE A 86 -3.31 -8.73 3.32
CA ILE A 86 -2.18 -9.28 4.06
C ILE A 86 -2.63 -10.61 4.68
N ASP A 87 -2.07 -11.71 4.21
CA ASP A 87 -2.34 -13.05 4.71
C ASP A 87 -1.47 -13.36 5.93
N GLU A 88 -0.25 -12.81 5.95
CA GLU A 88 0.73 -12.98 7.02
C GLU A 88 1.69 -11.80 7.07
N LEU A 89 2.02 -11.36 8.28
CA LEU A 89 3.00 -10.31 8.53
C LEU A 89 3.85 -10.74 9.72
N GLU A 90 5.13 -10.95 9.48
CA GLU A 90 6.12 -11.26 10.49
C GLU A 90 7.10 -10.09 10.65
N LEU A 91 7.56 -9.88 11.88
CA LEU A 91 8.57 -8.88 12.22
C LEU A 91 9.79 -9.58 12.82
N PRO A 92 10.75 -10.06 12.00
CA PRO A 92 11.98 -10.68 12.49
C PRO A 92 12.83 -9.73 13.35
N GLY A 93 12.68 -8.42 13.15
CA GLY A 93 13.33 -7.36 13.92
C GLY A 93 12.54 -6.05 13.85
N PRO A 94 13.01 -4.98 14.51
CA PRO A 94 12.33 -3.68 14.52
C PRO A 94 12.30 -3.00 13.15
N ASP A 95 13.26 -3.32 12.28
CA ASP A 95 13.50 -2.67 10.99
C ASP A 95 13.35 -3.63 9.80
N GLU A 96 12.78 -4.82 10.00
CA GLU A 96 12.55 -5.81 8.95
C GLU A 96 11.15 -6.41 9.08
N ALA A 97 10.45 -6.55 7.96
CA ALA A 97 9.14 -7.17 7.89
C ALA A 97 9.04 -8.14 6.71
N LEU A 98 8.45 -9.30 6.96
CA LEU A 98 8.13 -10.29 5.93
C LEU A 98 6.62 -10.31 5.76
N VAL A 99 6.13 -10.08 4.55
CA VAL A 99 4.70 -9.99 4.28
C VAL A 99 4.33 -10.95 3.17
N ARG A 100 3.38 -11.84 3.45
CA ARG A 100 2.68 -12.63 2.43
C ARG A 100 1.32 -12.00 2.20
N MET A 101 1.00 -11.72 0.95
CA MET A 101 -0.23 -11.05 0.58
C MET A 101 -0.83 -11.57 -0.72
N THR A 102 -2.14 -11.50 -0.79
CA THR A 102 -2.92 -11.75 -1.99
C THR A 102 -3.32 -10.41 -2.61
N ILE A 103 -3.06 -10.23 -3.90
CA ILE A 103 -3.47 -9.05 -4.68
C ILE A 103 -4.40 -9.50 -5.80
N GLY A 104 -5.61 -8.95 -5.84
CA GLY A 104 -6.55 -9.10 -6.95
C GLY A 104 -6.74 -7.79 -7.70
N MET A 105 -7.13 -7.85 -8.98
CA MET A 105 -7.49 -6.67 -9.76
C MET A 105 -8.97 -6.71 -10.15
N VAL A 106 -9.68 -5.60 -9.99
CA VAL A 106 -11.08 -5.46 -10.45
C VAL A 106 -11.20 -4.37 -11.50
N GLY A 107 -12.10 -4.56 -12.48
CA GLY A 107 -12.25 -3.63 -13.60
C GLY A 107 -12.92 -2.29 -13.26
N ARG A 108 -13.45 -2.15 -12.04
CA ARG A 108 -14.08 -0.94 -11.50
C ARG A 108 -14.01 -0.99 -9.98
N GLU A 109 -14.11 0.16 -9.33
CA GLU A 109 -14.34 0.25 -7.90
C GLU A 109 -15.55 -0.62 -7.51
N ALA A 110 -15.36 -1.53 -6.56
CA ALA A 110 -16.35 -2.53 -6.18
C ALA A 110 -16.43 -2.65 -4.66
N ASP A 111 -17.63 -2.86 -4.15
CA ASP A 111 -17.84 -3.12 -2.71
C ASP A 111 -17.06 -4.36 -2.26
N ALA A 112 -16.23 -4.19 -1.22
CA ALA A 112 -15.28 -5.18 -0.73
C ALA A 112 -15.89 -6.58 -0.48
N ALA A 113 -17.18 -6.64 -0.11
CA ALA A 113 -17.88 -7.89 0.19
C ALA A 113 -17.98 -8.85 -1.01
N ASN A 114 -18.06 -8.33 -2.23
CA ASN A 114 -18.15 -9.14 -3.45
C ASN A 114 -16.96 -8.94 -4.40
N ALA A 115 -16.11 -7.95 -4.14
CA ALA A 115 -15.01 -7.57 -5.02
C ALA A 115 -14.05 -8.75 -5.30
N TRP A 116 -13.75 -9.58 -4.30
CA TRP A 116 -12.86 -10.73 -4.47
C TRP A 116 -13.41 -11.81 -5.43
N ASN A 117 -14.73 -11.95 -5.57
CA ASN A 117 -15.34 -12.86 -6.55
C ASN A 117 -15.29 -12.30 -7.98
N LEU A 118 -15.12 -10.98 -8.11
CA LEU A 118 -15.02 -10.26 -9.37
C LEU A 118 -13.56 -9.98 -9.77
N ALA A 119 -12.61 -10.30 -8.88
CA ALA A 119 -11.20 -10.08 -9.11
C ALA A 119 -10.72 -10.94 -10.28
N ALA A 120 -10.32 -10.26 -11.35
CA ALA A 120 -9.45 -10.85 -12.35
C ALA A 120 -8.02 -10.92 -11.77
N ASP A 121 -7.24 -11.88 -12.27
CA ASP A 121 -5.80 -11.93 -12.04
C ASP A 121 -5.37 -11.85 -10.57
N VAL A 122 -5.96 -12.69 -9.73
CA VAL A 122 -5.53 -12.86 -8.34
C VAL A 122 -4.16 -13.51 -8.31
N GLN A 123 -3.20 -12.87 -7.63
CA GLN A 123 -1.81 -13.28 -7.51
C GLN A 123 -1.36 -13.19 -6.05
N ASP A 124 -0.54 -14.15 -5.64
CA ASP A 124 0.08 -14.16 -4.32
C ASP A 124 1.48 -13.54 -4.43
N PHE A 125 1.87 -12.78 -3.41
CA PHE A 125 3.18 -12.15 -3.31
C PHE A 125 3.78 -12.40 -1.93
N GLU A 126 5.10 -12.57 -1.93
CA GLU A 126 5.92 -12.50 -0.72
C GLU A 126 6.88 -11.33 -0.89
N ILE A 127 6.84 -10.38 0.04
CA ILE A 127 7.69 -9.19 0.04
C ILE A 127 8.48 -9.09 1.34
N THR A 128 9.71 -8.60 1.23
CA THR A 128 10.55 -8.22 2.37
C THR A 128 10.66 -6.71 2.38
N LEU A 129 10.31 -6.10 3.50
CA LEU A 129 10.48 -4.67 3.73
C LEU A 129 11.58 -4.42 4.75
N ARG A 130 12.33 -3.35 4.53
CA ARG A 130 13.30 -2.79 5.46
C ARG A 130 12.89 -1.37 5.83
N ARG A 131 13.09 -1.01 7.10
CA ARG A 131 12.90 0.36 7.56
C ARG A 131 14.15 1.20 7.28
N GLU A 132 13.97 2.33 6.61
CA GLU A 132 15.00 3.29 6.23
C GLU A 132 14.51 4.70 6.58
N ASP A 133 15.21 5.42 7.47
CA ASP A 133 14.84 6.78 7.90
C ASP A 133 13.35 6.95 8.26
N ASP A 134 12.81 5.98 9.03
CA ASP A 134 11.41 5.85 9.45
C ASP A 134 10.41 5.41 8.37
N ASP A 135 10.83 5.24 7.12
CA ASP A 135 10.01 4.72 6.01
C ASP A 135 10.22 3.23 5.78
N TRP A 136 9.15 2.51 5.44
CA TRP A 136 9.24 1.10 5.06
C TRP A 136 9.40 0.97 3.56
N LYS A 137 10.51 0.36 3.13
CA LYS A 137 10.83 0.14 1.72
C LYS A 137 10.91 -1.34 1.39
N VAL A 138 10.31 -1.73 0.27
CA VAL A 138 10.43 -3.07 -0.30
C VAL A 138 11.85 -3.25 -0.82
N MET A 139 12.57 -4.21 -0.26
CA MET A 139 13.91 -4.62 -0.71
C MET A 139 13.86 -5.90 -1.55
N TYR A 140 12.83 -6.72 -1.38
CA TYR A 140 12.64 -7.93 -2.16
C TYR A 140 11.18 -8.23 -2.43
N ALA A 141 10.88 -8.75 -3.62
CA ALA A 141 9.55 -9.22 -3.98
C ALA A 141 9.62 -10.49 -4.84
N LYS A 142 8.72 -11.43 -4.58
CA LYS A 142 8.53 -12.61 -5.40
C LYS A 142 7.06 -12.96 -5.52
N ARG A 143 6.68 -13.69 -6.58
CA ARG A 143 5.33 -14.25 -6.69
C ARG A 143 5.27 -15.53 -5.87
N GLY A 144 4.22 -15.69 -5.08
CA GLY A 144 3.93 -16.94 -4.38
C GLY A 144 3.57 -18.05 -5.38
N SER A 145 3.96 -19.28 -5.07
CA SER A 145 3.37 -20.46 -5.70
C SER A 145 2.18 -20.91 -4.86
N ARG A 146 0.97 -20.92 -5.45
CA ARG A 146 -0.22 -21.52 -4.83
C ARG A 146 0.00 -22.98 -4.45
#